data_AF-A0A432R5Q8-F1
#
_entry.id   AF-A0A432R5Q8-F1
#
_cell.length_a   1.000
_cell.length_b   1.000
_cell.length_c   1.000
_cell.angle_alpha   90.00
_cell.angle_beta   90.00
_cell.angle_gamma   90.00
#
_symmetry.space_group_name_H-M   'P 1'
#
loop_
_entity.id
_entity.type
_entity.pdbx_description
1 polymer ?
#
loop_
_entity_poly.entity_id
_entity_poly.type
_entity_poly.pdbx_seq_one_letter_code
_entity_poly.pdbx_strand_id
1 'polypeptide(L)'
;PFATIQRITAAVVVDGKYTHDETGAVTYEPRSSEELEQITELVKQAIGYDPQRGDQVTVSNFKFEGMAQKEFATPYESALSTLYTYVSPIEPLLKYLLLLVILFVFYKKVIVPFSEKMLEVPVEEPQEKEPYIDIDEEEHESLTEKFSEMRKKVEEQLGFTEGMNEEELKYDVLLEKVKDMAEGKPEELALLITALVRDESEIEQKTATQMTTKETS
;
A
#
# COMPACT_ATOMS: atom_id res chain seq x y z
N PRO A 1 63.56 -44.64 -3.10
CA PRO A 1 62.17 -44.38 -2.62
C PRO A 1 61.97 -44.98 -1.21
N PHE A 2 61.67 -44.17 -0.21
CA PHE A 2 61.67 -44.58 1.20
C PHE A 2 60.27 -44.50 1.82
N ALA A 3 59.42 -45.46 1.46
CA ALA A 3 58.26 -45.87 2.26
C ALA A 3 57.79 -47.24 1.73
N THR A 4 57.80 -48.26 2.58
CA THR A 4 57.26 -49.59 2.29
C THR A 4 55.96 -49.76 3.06
N ILE A 5 54.89 -50.19 2.38
CA ILE A 5 53.59 -50.40 3.01
C ILE A 5 53.69 -51.60 3.97
N GLN A 6 53.32 -51.40 5.24
CA GLN A 6 53.39 -52.44 6.26
C GLN A 6 52.11 -53.25 6.43
N ARG A 7 50.93 -52.65 6.20
CA ARG A 7 49.61 -53.31 6.30
C ARG A 7 48.53 -52.43 5.68
N ILE A 8 47.56 -53.05 5.01
CA ILE A 8 46.36 -52.42 4.48
C ILE A 8 45.13 -53.02 5.16
N THR A 9 44.23 -52.17 5.65
CA THR A 9 42.94 -52.58 6.18
C THR A 9 41.85 -51.79 5.47
N ALA A 10 40.95 -52.48 4.79
CA ALA A 10 39.87 -51.87 4.03
C ALA A 10 38.52 -52.47 4.43
N ALA A 11 37.57 -51.60 4.76
CA ALA A 11 36.17 -51.96 4.96
C ALA A 11 35.35 -51.31 3.85
N VAL A 12 34.62 -52.12 3.08
CA VAL A 12 33.80 -51.67 1.95
C VAL A 12 32.36 -52.02 2.23
N VAL A 13 31.50 -51.01 2.13
CA VAL A 13 30.07 -51.19 2.25
C VAL A 13 29.44 -51.02 0.88
N VAL A 14 28.59 -51.96 0.50
CA VAL A 14 27.92 -51.98 -0.79
C VAL A 14 26.42 -51.90 -0.55
N ASP A 15 25.72 -51.10 -1.34
CA ASP A 15 24.26 -51.02 -1.28
C ASP A 15 23.62 -52.29 -1.88
N GLY A 16 22.29 -52.39 -1.88
CA GLY A 16 21.56 -53.42 -2.64
C GLY A 16 21.29 -53.00 -4.08
N LYS A 17 20.39 -53.74 -4.72
CA LYS A 17 19.75 -53.38 -5.99
C LYS A 17 18.36 -52.83 -5.70
N TYR A 18 17.90 -51.93 -6.57
CA TYR A 18 16.58 -51.35 -6.51
C TYR A 18 15.85 -51.67 -7.81
N THR A 19 14.70 -52.32 -7.71
CA THR A 19 13.84 -52.63 -8.86
C THR A 19 12.56 -51.82 -8.79
N HIS A 20 12.00 -51.50 -9.95
CA HIS A 20 10.71 -50.82 -10.06
C HIS A 20 9.64 -51.82 -10.45
N ASP A 21 8.55 -51.83 -9.69
CA ASP A 21 7.34 -52.53 -10.08
C ASP A 21 6.54 -51.68 -11.08
N GLU A 22 5.58 -52.28 -11.78
CA GLU A 22 4.70 -51.61 -12.76
C GLU A 22 3.92 -50.42 -12.17
N THR A 23 3.80 -50.35 -10.84
CA THR A 23 3.14 -49.28 -10.07
C THR A 23 4.08 -48.14 -9.71
N GLY A 24 5.37 -48.21 -10.08
CA GLY A 24 6.39 -47.24 -9.69
C GLY A 24 6.93 -47.42 -8.27
N ALA A 25 6.50 -48.46 -7.54
CA ALA A 25 7.06 -48.79 -6.24
C ALA A 25 8.50 -49.30 -6.37
N VAL A 26 9.39 -48.77 -5.54
CA VAL A 26 10.79 -49.18 -5.48
C VAL A 26 10.95 -50.29 -4.46
N THR A 27 11.32 -51.48 -4.92
CA THR A 27 11.59 -52.65 -4.07
C THR A 27 13.10 -52.83 -3.88
N TYR A 28 13.54 -53.01 -2.64
CA TYR A 28 14.95 -53.24 -2.31
C TYR A 28 15.27 -54.73 -2.34
N GLU A 29 16.29 -55.09 -3.09
CA GLU A 29 16.84 -56.45 -3.15
C GLU A 29 18.28 -56.46 -2.64
N PRO A 30 18.60 -57.19 -1.56
CA PRO A 30 19.97 -57.33 -1.11
C PRO A 30 20.82 -58.07 -2.16
N ARG A 31 22.09 -57.68 -2.32
CA ARG A 31 23.01 -58.38 -3.23
C ARG A 31 23.23 -59.82 -2.79
N SER A 32 23.39 -60.73 -3.75
CA SER A 32 23.67 -62.14 -3.46
C SER A 32 25.06 -62.32 -2.86
N SER A 33 25.29 -63.44 -2.18
CA SER A 33 26.61 -63.77 -1.63
C SER A 33 27.68 -63.87 -2.71
N GLU A 34 27.33 -64.41 -3.89
CA GLU A 34 28.23 -64.56 -5.03
C GLU A 34 28.70 -63.20 -5.57
N GLU A 35 27.80 -62.21 -5.64
CA GLU A 35 28.15 -60.86 -6.04
C GLU A 35 29.08 -60.19 -5.01
N LEU A 36 28.83 -60.40 -3.72
CA LEU A 36 29.69 -59.86 -2.66
C LEU A 36 31.08 -60.49 -2.67
N GLU A 37 31.20 -61.77 -3.00
CA GLU A 37 32.48 -62.46 -3.18
C GLU A 37 33.25 -61.86 -4.37
N GLN A 38 32.60 -61.69 -5.52
CA GLN A 38 33.22 -61.06 -6.69
C GLN A 38 33.71 -59.64 -6.39
N ILE A 39 32.90 -58.83 -5.69
CA ILE A 39 33.30 -57.49 -5.27
C ILE A 39 34.50 -57.57 -4.31
N THR A 40 34.50 -58.52 -3.38
CA THR A 40 35.61 -58.72 -2.46
C THR A 40 36.91 -59.04 -3.20
N GLU A 41 36.86 -59.90 -4.23
CA GLU A 41 38.02 -60.22 -5.07
C GLU A 41 38.51 -59.00 -5.86
N LEU A 42 37.60 -58.23 -6.46
CA LEU A 42 37.94 -57.00 -7.17
C LEU A 42 38.61 -55.98 -6.26
N VAL A 43 38.09 -55.80 -5.04
CA VAL A 43 38.69 -54.90 -4.05
C VAL A 43 40.07 -55.38 -3.65
N LYS A 44 40.25 -56.69 -3.40
CA LYS A 44 41.55 -57.28 -3.08
C LYS A 44 42.58 -57.06 -4.19
N GLN A 45 42.17 -57.24 -5.45
CA GLN A 45 43.04 -56.99 -6.60
C GLN A 45 43.39 -55.50 -6.73
N ALA A 46 42.41 -54.61 -6.56
CA ALA A 46 42.60 -53.16 -6.72
C ALA A 46 43.59 -52.58 -5.69
N ILE A 47 43.56 -53.08 -4.45
CA ILE A 47 44.47 -52.60 -3.38
C ILE A 47 45.82 -53.33 -3.35
N GLY A 48 46.00 -54.37 -4.17
CA GLY A 48 47.17 -55.24 -4.10
C GLY A 48 47.26 -56.01 -2.78
N TYR A 49 46.14 -56.61 -2.35
CA TYR A 49 46.02 -57.37 -1.12
C TYR A 49 47.13 -58.41 -0.97
N ASP A 50 47.81 -58.36 0.16
CA ASP A 50 48.87 -59.31 0.50
C ASP A 50 48.61 -59.94 1.88
N PRO A 51 48.30 -61.25 1.94
CA PRO A 51 48.08 -61.93 3.21
C PRO A 51 49.35 -62.04 4.07
N GLN A 52 50.55 -62.01 3.47
CA GLN A 52 51.82 -62.07 4.23
C GLN A 52 52.11 -60.74 4.92
N ARG A 53 51.63 -59.64 4.35
CA ARG A 53 51.64 -58.30 4.96
C ARG A 53 50.61 -58.15 6.09
N GLY A 54 49.73 -59.14 6.26
CA GLY A 54 48.65 -59.11 7.25
C GLY A 54 47.51 -58.18 6.85
N ASP A 55 47.29 -58.00 5.55
CA ASP A 55 46.19 -57.19 5.05
C ASP A 55 44.83 -57.79 5.41
N GLN A 56 43.83 -56.95 5.57
CA GLN A 56 42.46 -57.36 5.85
C GLN A 56 41.47 -56.57 5.00
N VAL A 57 40.55 -57.28 4.36
CA VAL A 57 39.44 -56.70 3.59
C VAL A 57 38.14 -57.28 4.10
N THR A 58 37.16 -56.41 4.36
CA THR A 58 35.81 -56.83 4.73
C THR A 58 34.80 -56.09 3.86
N VAL A 59 33.90 -56.86 3.25
CA VAL A 59 32.82 -56.32 2.43
C VAL A 59 31.49 -56.70 3.07
N SER A 60 30.56 -55.75 3.16
CA SER A 60 29.23 -56.00 3.74
C SER A 60 28.15 -55.27 2.96
N ASN A 61 27.00 -55.91 2.78
CA ASN A 61 25.84 -55.32 2.16
C ASN A 61 25.00 -54.58 3.21
N PHE A 62 24.82 -53.28 3.03
CA PHE A 62 23.93 -52.47 3.87
C PHE A 62 23.02 -51.63 2.98
N LYS A 63 21.73 -51.57 3.32
CA LYS A 63 20.78 -50.68 2.66
C LYS A 63 21.07 -49.24 3.03
N PHE A 64 21.31 -48.38 2.05
CA PHE A 64 21.51 -46.96 2.31
C PHE A 64 20.17 -46.23 2.48
N GLU A 65 19.95 -45.63 3.64
CA GLU A 65 18.80 -44.79 3.92
C GLU A 65 19.07 -43.38 3.35
N GLY A 66 18.34 -42.98 2.30
CA GLY A 66 18.34 -41.61 1.77
C GLY A 66 18.86 -41.40 0.35
N MET A 67 19.49 -42.39 -0.28
CA MET A 67 19.96 -42.28 -1.68
C MET A 67 18.85 -42.66 -2.68
N ALA A 68 18.13 -43.75 -2.41
CA ALA A 68 17.05 -44.22 -3.29
C ALA A 68 15.94 -43.17 -3.47
N GLN A 69 15.59 -42.41 -2.44
CA GLN A 69 14.49 -41.45 -2.55
C GLN A 69 14.83 -40.23 -3.43
N LYS A 70 16.12 -39.93 -3.64
CA LYS A 70 16.55 -38.82 -4.50
C LYS A 70 16.70 -39.20 -5.97
N GLU A 71 17.15 -40.42 -6.26
CA GLU A 71 17.36 -40.86 -7.64
C GLU A 71 16.08 -41.37 -8.32
N PHE A 72 15.08 -41.79 -7.53
CA PHE A 72 13.81 -42.32 -8.05
C PHE A 72 12.64 -41.34 -8.01
N ALA A 73 12.88 -40.06 -7.71
CA ALA A 73 11.87 -39.03 -7.86
C ALA A 73 11.48 -38.95 -9.33
N THR A 74 10.20 -39.16 -9.63
CA THR A 74 9.69 -39.02 -11.00
C THR A 74 10.02 -37.61 -11.53
N PRO A 75 10.14 -37.41 -12.86
CA PRO A 75 10.40 -36.07 -13.42
C PRO A 75 9.46 -34.98 -12.87
N TYR A 76 8.23 -35.39 -12.53
CA TYR A 76 7.22 -34.53 -11.90
C TYR A 76 7.58 -34.17 -10.44
N GLU A 77 8.00 -35.13 -9.62
CA GLU A 77 8.43 -34.86 -8.23
C GLU A 77 9.74 -34.06 -8.16
N SER A 78 10.65 -34.28 -9.11
CA SER A 78 11.86 -33.47 -9.26
C SER A 78 11.52 -32.02 -9.63
N ALA A 79 10.57 -31.81 -10.56
CA ALA A 79 10.10 -30.47 -10.93
C ALA A 79 9.41 -29.77 -9.75
N LEU A 80 8.51 -30.45 -9.04
CA LEU A 80 7.83 -29.90 -7.86
C LEU A 80 8.82 -29.53 -6.75
N SER A 81 9.78 -30.41 -6.41
CA SER A 81 10.77 -30.13 -5.38
C SER A 81 11.70 -28.96 -5.75
N THR A 82 12.02 -28.81 -7.03
CA THR A 82 12.76 -27.64 -7.56
C THR A 82 11.96 -26.35 -7.39
N LEU A 83 10.66 -26.38 -7.71
CA LEU A 83 9.76 -25.24 -7.50
C LEU A 83 9.66 -24.88 -6.02
N TYR A 84 9.45 -25.85 -5.13
CA TYR A 84 9.39 -25.61 -3.69
C TYR A 84 10.69 -25.00 -3.15
N THR A 85 11.85 -25.46 -3.62
CA THR A 85 13.16 -24.92 -3.21
C THR A 85 13.33 -23.46 -3.63
N TYR A 86 12.83 -23.08 -4.81
CA TYR A 86 12.93 -21.72 -5.33
C TYR A 86 11.87 -20.78 -4.75
N VAL A 87 10.66 -21.28 -4.50
CA VAL A 87 9.53 -20.50 -3.97
C VAL A 87 9.61 -20.31 -2.46
N SER A 88 10.17 -21.27 -1.70
CA SER A 88 10.33 -21.20 -0.24
C SER A 88 10.95 -19.89 0.28
N PRO A 89 12.08 -19.39 -0.26
CA PRO A 89 12.65 -18.12 0.20
C PRO A 89 11.80 -16.89 -0.17
N ILE A 90 10.91 -16.99 -1.16
CA ILE A 90 10.05 -15.90 -1.64
C ILE A 90 8.66 -15.93 -0.98
N GLU A 91 8.27 -17.04 -0.35
CA GLU A 91 6.99 -17.21 0.36
C GLU A 91 6.62 -16.03 1.28
N PRO A 92 7.50 -15.56 2.21
CA PRO A 92 7.14 -14.42 3.06
C PRO A 92 6.90 -13.15 2.25
N LEU A 93 7.71 -12.91 1.21
CA LEU A 93 7.56 -11.73 0.33
C LEU A 93 6.24 -11.79 -0.44
N LEU A 94 5.88 -12.97 -0.95
CA LEU A 94 4.62 -13.24 -1.65
C LEU A 94 3.41 -12.97 -0.74
N LYS A 95 3.48 -13.34 0.55
CA LYS A 95 2.40 -13.06 1.52
C LYS A 95 2.19 -11.57 1.73
N TYR A 96 3.26 -10.80 1.93
CA TYR A 96 3.16 -9.34 2.09
C TYR A 96 2.68 -8.66 0.80
N LEU A 97 3.17 -9.12 -0.37
CA LEU A 97 2.71 -8.63 -1.67
C LEU A 97 1.22 -8.90 -1.88
N LEU A 98 0.74 -10.11 -1.58
CA LEU A 98 -0.67 -10.48 -1.65
C LEU A 98 -1.52 -9.62 -0.71
N LEU A 99 -1.05 -9.37 0.52
CA LEU A 99 -1.73 -8.49 1.46
C LEU A 99 -1.80 -7.04 0.95
N LEU A 100 -0.71 -6.53 0.36
CA LEU A 100 -0.67 -5.21 -0.27
C LEU A 100 -1.66 -5.14 -1.44
N VAL A 101 -1.71 -6.16 -2.30
CA VAL A 101 -2.66 -6.23 -3.41
C VAL A 101 -4.10 -6.24 -2.91
N ILE A 102 -4.41 -7.02 -1.86
CA ILE A 102 -5.74 -7.01 -1.23
C ILE A 102 -6.07 -5.63 -0.69
N LEU A 103 -5.14 -4.99 0.03
CA LEU A 103 -5.33 -3.64 0.57
C LEU A 103 -5.54 -2.62 -0.55
N PHE A 104 -4.79 -2.73 -1.65
CA PHE A 104 -4.89 -1.85 -2.81
C PHE A 104 -6.25 -2.02 -3.51
N VAL A 105 -6.70 -3.26 -3.71
CA VAL A 105 -8.02 -3.54 -4.26
C VAL A 105 -9.10 -3.02 -3.32
N PHE A 106 -8.99 -3.24 -2.01
CA PHE A 106 -9.93 -2.73 -1.02
C PHE A 106 -9.96 -1.19 -1.00
N TYR A 107 -8.80 -0.54 -1.06
CA TYR A 107 -8.70 0.91 -1.16
C TYR A 107 -9.42 1.44 -2.41
N LYS A 108 -9.13 0.87 -3.59
CA LYS A 108 -9.78 1.28 -4.84
C LYS A 108 -11.27 0.93 -4.89
N LYS A 109 -11.68 -0.21 -4.34
CA LYS A 109 -13.03 -0.77 -4.48
C LYS A 109 -13.98 -0.33 -3.36
N VAL A 110 -13.46 0.02 -2.20
CA VAL A 110 -14.25 0.39 -1.00
C VAL A 110 -13.99 1.83 -0.61
N ILE A 111 -12.73 2.23 -0.36
CA ILE A 111 -12.43 3.56 0.16
C ILE A 111 -12.78 4.66 -0.86
N VAL A 112 -12.40 4.51 -2.13
CA VAL A 112 -12.72 5.50 -3.18
C VAL A 112 -14.23 5.70 -3.35
N PRO A 113 -15.05 4.68 -3.66
CA PRO A 113 -16.48 4.90 -3.84
C PRO A 113 -17.21 5.26 -2.55
N PHE A 114 -16.68 4.89 -1.38
CA PHE A 114 -17.24 5.32 -0.10
C PHE A 114 -16.90 6.77 0.22
N SER A 115 -15.68 7.22 -0.11
CA SER A 115 -15.28 8.61 0.05
C SER A 115 -16.13 9.51 -0.84
N GLU A 116 -16.40 9.14 -2.09
CA GLU A 116 -17.28 9.89 -2.98
C GLU A 116 -18.71 9.96 -2.42
N LYS A 117 -19.25 8.83 -1.93
CA LYS A 117 -20.62 8.75 -1.38
C LYS A 117 -20.82 9.37 0.01
N MET A 118 -19.75 9.60 0.76
CA MET A 118 -19.82 10.25 2.08
C MET A 118 -19.29 11.68 2.08
N LEU A 119 -18.55 12.09 1.04
CA LEU A 119 -18.28 13.49 0.73
C LEU A 119 -19.48 14.14 0.01
N GLU A 120 -20.39 13.33 -0.53
CA GLU A 120 -21.81 13.68 -0.62
C GLU A 120 -22.44 13.64 0.80
N VAL A 121 -21.91 14.44 1.72
CA VAL A 121 -22.85 15.19 2.56
C VAL A 121 -23.68 15.91 1.50
N PRO A 122 -25.02 15.74 1.47
CA PRO A 122 -25.80 16.83 0.96
C PRO A 122 -25.35 17.97 1.85
N VAL A 123 -24.45 18.81 1.34
CA VAL A 123 -24.82 20.21 1.29
C VAL A 123 -26.16 20.11 0.57
N GLU A 124 -27.23 19.85 1.34
CA GLU A 124 -28.38 20.70 1.27
C GLU A 124 -27.73 22.06 1.28
N GLU A 125 -27.41 22.53 0.08
CA GLU A 125 -27.57 23.92 -0.24
C GLU A 125 -28.88 24.19 0.47
N PRO A 126 -28.87 24.96 1.57
CA PRO A 126 -30.11 25.56 1.96
C PRO A 126 -30.61 26.12 0.63
N GLN A 127 -31.80 25.75 0.19
CA GLN A 127 -32.49 26.58 -0.78
C GLN A 127 -32.83 27.92 -0.10
N GLU A 128 -31.87 28.55 0.54
CA GLU A 128 -31.65 29.97 0.40
C GLU A 128 -31.32 30.14 -1.07
N LYS A 129 -32.37 30.42 -1.84
CA LYS A 129 -32.22 31.41 -2.87
C LYS A 129 -31.51 32.57 -2.20
N GLU A 130 -30.19 32.66 -2.34
CA GLU A 130 -29.53 33.95 -2.27
C GLU A 130 -30.39 34.86 -3.15
N PRO A 131 -30.90 35.98 -2.64
CA PRO A 131 -31.58 36.93 -3.49
C PRO A 131 -30.55 37.35 -4.54
N TYR A 132 -30.66 36.74 -5.71
CA TYR A 132 -29.99 37.17 -6.92
C TYR A 132 -30.53 38.58 -7.17
N ILE A 133 -29.79 39.57 -6.69
CA ILE A 133 -29.96 40.93 -7.14
C ILE A 133 -29.53 40.88 -8.59
N ASP A 134 -30.52 40.86 -9.48
CA ASP A 134 -30.37 41.04 -10.91
C ASP A 134 -29.80 42.44 -11.13
N ILE A 135 -28.47 42.54 -11.09
CA ILE A 135 -27.76 43.67 -11.66
C ILE A 135 -27.52 43.25 -13.10
N ASP A 136 -28.33 43.81 -13.99
CA ASP A 136 -28.27 43.63 -15.44
C ASP A 136 -26.80 43.52 -15.90
N GLU A 137 -26.42 42.35 -16.43
CA GLU A 137 -25.06 42.06 -16.92
C GLU A 137 -24.67 42.95 -18.12
N GLU A 138 -25.60 43.72 -18.69
CA GLU A 138 -25.32 44.72 -19.72
C GLU A 138 -24.69 46.02 -19.16
N GLU A 139 -24.67 46.23 -17.83
CA GLU A 139 -24.11 47.46 -17.25
C GLU A 139 -22.64 47.35 -16.81
N HIS A 140 -22.04 46.16 -16.72
CA HIS A 140 -20.68 45.99 -16.19
C HIS A 140 -19.56 46.54 -17.09
N GLU A 141 -19.74 46.58 -18.42
CA GLU A 141 -18.81 47.26 -19.32
C GLU A 141 -18.98 48.79 -19.25
N SER A 142 -20.23 49.27 -19.18
CA SER A 142 -20.57 50.70 -19.04
C SER A 142 -20.10 51.29 -17.71
N LEU A 143 -20.16 50.53 -16.61
CA LEU A 143 -19.75 50.99 -15.28
C LEU A 143 -18.23 51.15 -15.20
N THR A 144 -17.47 50.15 -15.65
CA THR A 144 -16.00 50.20 -15.58
C THR A 144 -15.45 51.32 -16.46
N GLU A 145 -16.05 51.54 -17.64
CA GLU A 145 -15.70 52.65 -18.52
C GLU A 145 -16.10 54.01 -17.92
N LYS A 146 -17.34 54.19 -17.43
CA LYS A 146 -17.80 55.44 -16.81
C LYS A 146 -17.04 55.79 -15.53
N PHE A 147 -16.67 54.80 -14.70
CA PHE A 147 -15.83 55.02 -13.52
C PHE A 147 -14.41 55.45 -13.91
N SER A 148 -13.85 54.90 -14.99
CA SER A 148 -12.55 55.33 -15.50
C SER A 148 -12.59 56.73 -16.10
N GLU A 149 -13.67 57.09 -16.81
CA GLU A 149 -13.87 58.42 -17.39
C GLU A 149 -14.11 59.49 -16.32
N MET A 150 -14.88 59.16 -15.27
CA MET A 150 -15.09 60.06 -14.13
C MET A 150 -13.80 60.23 -13.33
N ARG A 151 -13.04 59.15 -13.06
CA ARG A 151 -11.73 59.26 -12.40
C ARG A 151 -10.78 60.16 -13.19
N LYS A 152 -10.72 59.98 -14.52
CA LYS A 152 -9.88 60.79 -15.41
C LYS A 152 -10.30 62.25 -15.46
N LYS A 153 -11.60 62.56 -15.47
CA LYS A 153 -12.12 63.94 -15.40
C LYS A 153 -11.89 64.60 -14.04
N VAL A 154 -12.03 63.84 -12.95
CA VAL A 154 -11.79 64.32 -11.58
C VAL A 154 -10.29 64.59 -11.36
N GLU A 155 -9.42 63.75 -11.91
CA GLU A 155 -7.96 63.91 -11.87
C GLU A 155 -7.47 65.10 -12.73
N GLU A 156 -8.19 65.43 -13.81
CA GLU A 156 -7.87 66.54 -14.73
C GLU A 156 -8.46 67.90 -14.28
N GLN A 157 -9.53 67.91 -13.48
CA GLN A 157 -10.15 69.14 -12.95
C GLN A 157 -9.72 69.53 -11.54
N LEU A 158 -9.24 68.58 -10.73
CA LEU A 158 -8.84 68.83 -9.35
C LEU A 158 -7.42 68.35 -9.14
N GLY A 159 -6.49 69.16 -9.63
CA GLY A 159 -5.06 68.95 -9.46
C GLY A 159 -4.71 68.69 -7.99
N PHE A 160 -4.01 67.58 -7.77
CA PHE A 160 -3.05 67.32 -6.70
C PHE A 160 -3.14 68.24 -5.47
N THR A 161 -3.83 67.82 -4.41
CA THR A 161 -3.45 68.16 -3.03
C THR A 161 -3.88 67.06 -2.06
N GLU A 162 -2.91 66.56 -1.31
CA GLU A 162 -3.03 65.68 -0.15
C GLU A 162 -4.04 66.23 0.88
N GLY A 163 -4.91 65.37 1.40
CA GLY A 163 -5.64 65.67 2.64
C GLY A 163 -7.16 65.43 2.66
N MET A 164 -7.75 64.66 1.76
CA MET A 164 -9.14 64.20 1.93
C MET A 164 -9.17 62.83 2.58
N ASN A 165 -9.79 62.76 3.76
CA ASN A 165 -9.91 61.56 4.56
C ASN A 165 -10.82 60.55 3.83
N GLU A 166 -10.21 59.50 3.29
CA GLU A 166 -10.88 58.42 2.54
C GLU A 166 -12.01 57.77 3.35
N GLU A 167 -11.91 57.81 4.68
CA GLU A 167 -12.89 57.25 5.60
C GLU A 167 -14.22 58.04 5.64
N GLU A 168 -14.18 59.36 5.51
CA GLU A 168 -15.40 60.20 5.55
C GLU A 168 -16.20 60.03 4.25
N LEU A 169 -15.50 60.00 3.11
CA LEU A 169 -16.11 59.69 1.81
C LEU A 169 -16.68 58.27 1.75
N LYS A 170 -16.01 57.29 2.35
CA LYS A 170 -16.54 55.93 2.44
C LYS A 170 -17.80 55.88 3.29
N TYR A 171 -17.83 56.60 4.41
CA TYR A 171 -19.00 56.66 5.28
C TYR A 171 -20.21 57.27 4.55
N ASP A 172 -20.02 58.39 3.84
CA ASP A 172 -21.11 59.05 3.12
C ASP A 172 -21.66 58.19 1.97
N VAL A 173 -20.79 57.52 1.22
CA VAL A 173 -21.20 56.60 0.14
C VAL A 173 -21.95 55.39 0.69
N LEU A 174 -21.51 54.84 1.84
CA LEU A 174 -22.21 53.74 2.51
C LEU A 174 -23.57 54.18 3.04
N LEU A 175 -23.67 55.39 3.60
CA LEU A 175 -24.93 55.95 4.09
C LEU A 175 -25.93 56.16 2.95
N GLU A 176 -25.47 56.68 1.80
CA GLU A 176 -26.30 56.86 0.61
C GLU A 176 -26.77 55.51 0.07
N LYS A 177 -25.91 54.49 0.04
CA LYS A 177 -26.27 53.14 -0.38
C LYS A 177 -27.25 52.44 0.57
N VAL A 178 -27.10 52.62 1.89
CA VAL A 178 -28.05 52.12 2.90
C VAL A 178 -29.41 52.82 2.75
N LYS A 179 -29.41 54.13 2.49
CA LYS A 179 -30.62 54.89 2.23
C LYS A 179 -31.31 54.45 0.94
N ASP A 180 -30.56 54.25 -0.14
CA ASP A 180 -31.09 53.73 -1.41
C ASP A 180 -31.67 52.31 -1.23
N MET A 181 -31.03 51.44 -0.43
CA MET A 181 -31.61 50.14 -0.10
C MET A 181 -32.87 50.27 0.76
N ALA A 182 -32.92 51.20 1.70
CA ALA A 182 -34.12 51.45 2.51
C ALA A 182 -35.30 51.96 1.66
N GLU A 183 -35.04 52.81 0.65
CA GLU A 183 -36.07 53.38 -0.22
C GLU A 183 -36.47 52.44 -1.37
N GLY A 184 -35.50 51.75 -1.97
CA GLY A 184 -35.72 50.89 -3.14
C GLY A 184 -36.13 49.46 -2.80
N LYS A 185 -35.60 48.88 -1.70
CA LYS A 185 -35.76 47.47 -1.37
C LYS A 185 -35.82 47.21 0.16
N PRO A 186 -36.89 47.65 0.83
CA PRO A 186 -37.00 47.58 2.29
C PRO A 186 -37.00 46.15 2.84
N GLU A 187 -37.43 45.15 2.05
CA GLU A 187 -37.43 43.74 2.46
C GLU A 187 -36.02 43.17 2.60
N GLU A 188 -35.10 43.52 1.69
CA GLU A 188 -33.70 43.05 1.73
C GLU A 188 -32.96 43.64 2.94
N LEU A 189 -33.19 44.93 3.23
CA LEU A 189 -32.62 45.59 4.42
C LEU A 189 -33.17 44.97 5.72
N ALA A 190 -34.47 44.67 5.78
CA ALA A 190 -35.09 44.03 6.94
C ALA A 190 -34.54 42.62 7.19
N LEU A 191 -34.27 41.86 6.13
CA LEU A 191 -33.64 40.55 6.20
C LEU A 191 -32.20 40.66 6.74
N LEU A 192 -31.42 41.62 6.27
CA LEU A 192 -30.05 41.89 6.78
C LEU A 192 -30.05 42.23 8.26
N ILE A 193 -30.94 43.13 8.70
CA ILE A 193 -31.07 43.50 10.11
C ILE A 193 -31.53 42.30 10.94
N THR A 194 -32.49 41.51 10.45
CA THR A 194 -32.97 40.31 11.16
C THR A 194 -31.89 39.23 11.27
N ALA A 195 -31.08 39.05 10.22
CA ALA A 195 -29.95 38.13 10.22
C ALA A 195 -28.88 38.55 11.23
N LEU A 196 -28.53 39.84 11.28
CA LEU A 196 -27.60 40.39 12.26
C LEU A 196 -28.10 40.22 13.71
N VAL A 197 -29.37 40.53 13.97
CA VAL A 197 -29.98 40.37 15.31
C VAL A 197 -30.03 38.89 15.71
N ARG A 198 -30.29 37.99 14.76
CA ARG A 198 -30.30 36.56 15.02
C ARG A 198 -28.90 36.05 15.37
N ASP A 199 -27.88 36.44 14.63
CA ASP A 199 -26.49 36.02 14.89
C ASP A 199 -26.02 36.48 16.28
N GLU A 200 -26.31 37.73 16.67
CA GLU A 200 -26.04 38.20 18.04
C GLU A 200 -26.77 37.36 19.10
N SER A 201 -28.05 37.03 18.87
CA SER A 201 -28.81 36.19 19.81
C SER A 201 -28.26 34.77 19.92
N GLU A 202 -27.72 34.20 18.83
CA GLU A 202 -27.09 32.89 18.81
C GLU A 202 -25.72 32.91 19.53
N ILE A 203 -24.99 34.03 19.43
CA ILE A 203 -23.75 34.27 20.17
C ILE A 203 -24.01 34.39 21.68
N GLU A 204 -25.07 35.09 22.10
CA GLU A 204 -25.47 35.19 23.52
C GLU A 204 -25.89 33.82 24.09
N GLN A 205 -26.63 33.01 23.35
CA GLN A 205 -27.05 31.65 23.79
C GLN A 205 -25.87 30.68 23.92
N LYS A 206 -24.89 30.74 23.00
CA LYS A 206 -23.65 29.96 23.10
C LYS A 206 -22.82 30.36 24.32
N THR A 207 -22.81 31.66 24.64
CA THR A 207 -22.08 32.20 25.81
C THR A 207 -22.77 31.79 27.12
N ALA A 208 -24.10 31.81 27.19
CA ALA A 208 -24.87 31.38 28.37
C ALA A 208 -24.76 29.86 28.66
N THR A 209 -24.65 29.03 27.61
CA THR A 209 -24.51 27.57 27.74
C THR A 209 -23.10 27.17 28.20
N GLN A 210 -22.06 27.91 27.82
CA GLN A 210 -20.70 27.69 28.31
C GLN A 210 -20.49 28.09 29.77
N MET A 211 -21.28 29.04 30.31
CA MET A 211 -21.20 29.41 31.73
C MET A 211 -21.84 28.37 32.65
N THR A 212 -22.94 27.73 32.23
CA THR A 212 -23.64 26.70 33.03
C THR A 212 -22.90 25.36 33.10
N THR A 213 -22.09 25.03 32.09
CA THR A 213 -21.23 23.81 32.10
C THR A 213 -19.98 23.94 32.98
N LYS A 214 -19.58 25.17 33.33
CA LYS A 214 -18.39 25.43 34.16
C LYS A 214 -18.66 25.44 35.67
N GLU A 215 -19.92 25.53 36.11
CA GLU A 215 -20.30 25.47 37.54
C GLU A 215 -20.70 24.07 38.03
N THR A 216 -20.79 23.06 37.15
CA THR A 216 -21.16 21.68 37.51
C THR A 216 -20.01 20.67 37.33
N SER A 217 -18.77 21.15 37.21
CA SER A 217 -17.58 20.29 37.15
C SER A 217 -16.48 20.74 38.11
#